data_AF-A0A3B0B650-F1
#
_entry.id   AF-A0A3B0B650-F1
#
_cell.length_a   1.000
_cell.length_b   1.000
_cell.length_c   1.000
_cell.angle_alpha   90.00
_cell.angle_beta   90.00
_cell.angle_gamma   90.00
#
_symmetry.space_group_name_H-M   'P 1'
#
loop_
_entity.id
_entity.type
_entity.pdbx_description
1 polymer ?
#
loop_
_entity_poly.entity_id
_entity_poly.type
_entity_poly.pdbx_seq_one_letter_code
_entity_poly.pdbx_strand_id
1 'polypeptide(L)'
;MTDTRNHAKIAASLRRRAQAAETQLTRLRSAIAEQNRMLLGIVLRDVLADPADFARFVDVDRLYGADGALIWADVWTQLEQLLAARPYLAAPQSDDPRPRGRRALSLFSTGA
;
A
#
# COMPACT_ATOMS: atom_id res chain seq x y z
N MET A 1 -6.84 52.59 5.57
CA MET A 1 -5.80 52.23 4.57
C MET A 1 -5.20 50.91 4.98
N THR A 2 -5.51 49.82 4.28
CA THR A 2 -4.97 48.48 4.53
C THR A 2 -3.54 48.44 4.02
N ASP A 3 -2.58 48.18 4.91
CA ASP A 3 -1.15 48.19 4.61
C ASP A 3 -0.77 47.05 3.66
N THR A 4 -0.77 47.34 2.36
CA THR A 4 -0.46 46.42 1.27
C THR A 4 0.94 45.81 1.35
N ARG A 5 1.86 46.42 2.11
CA ARG A 5 3.23 45.89 2.34
C ARG A 5 3.23 44.61 3.17
N ASN A 6 2.23 44.41 4.02
CA ASN A 6 2.11 43.21 4.84
C ASN A 6 1.50 42.02 4.06
N HIS A 7 0.68 42.28 3.04
CA HIS A 7 0.03 41.23 2.25
C HIS A 7 1.05 40.37 1.47
N ALA A 8 2.10 40.98 0.93
CA ALA A 8 3.14 40.24 0.22
C ALA A 8 3.92 39.27 1.15
N LYS A 9 4.22 39.71 2.38
CA LYS A 9 4.89 38.88 3.40
C LYS A 9 3.98 37.76 3.90
N ILE A 10 2.69 38.06 4.13
CA ILE A 10 1.69 37.07 4.52
C ILE A 10 1.51 36.02 3.41
N ALA A 11 1.36 36.44 2.15
CA ALA A 11 1.24 35.53 1.01
C ALA A 11 2.48 34.65 0.82
N ALA A 12 3.69 35.21 0.98
CA ALA A 12 4.93 34.42 0.93
C ALA A 12 5.02 33.39 2.06
N SER A 13 4.63 33.78 3.28
CA SER A 13 4.58 32.88 4.43
C SER A 13 3.56 31.75 4.24
N LEU A 14 2.36 32.07 3.74
CA LEU A 14 1.32 31.07 3.43
C LEU A 14 1.76 30.11 2.33
N ARG A 15 2.40 30.58 1.26
CA ARG A 15 2.96 29.71 0.21
C ARG A 15 4.02 28.75 0.76
N ARG A 16 4.92 29.23 1.61
CA ARG A 16 5.93 28.36 2.25
C ARG A 16 5.28 27.30 3.14
N ARG A 17 4.25 27.66 3.91
CA ARG A 17 3.50 26.70 4.74
C ARG A 17 2.76 25.66 3.90
N ALA A 18 2.14 26.08 2.79
CA ALA A 18 1.49 25.18 1.84
C ALA A 18 2.50 24.20 1.22
N GLN A 19 3.63 24.70 0.72
CA GLN A 19 4.70 23.85 0.16
C GLN A 19 5.28 22.87 1.19
N ALA A 20 5.46 23.30 2.44
CA ALA A 20 5.91 22.43 3.51
C ALA A 20 4.88 21.32 3.82
N ALA A 21 3.58 21.67 3.84
CA ALA A 21 2.50 20.71 4.03
C ALA A 21 2.41 19.70 2.88
N GLU A 22 2.52 20.15 1.63
CA GLU A 22 2.55 19.30 0.43
C GLU A 22 3.76 18.36 0.42
N THR A 23 4.94 18.87 0.81
CA THR A 23 6.16 18.06 0.93
C THR A 23 5.99 16.99 2.01
N GLN A 24 5.44 17.35 3.16
CA GLN A 24 5.20 16.41 4.26
C GLN A 24 4.17 15.34 3.86
N LEU A 25 3.09 15.74 3.19
CA LEU A 25 2.06 14.84 2.69
C LEU A 25 2.62 13.87 1.65
N THR A 26 3.46 14.35 0.72
CA THR A 26 4.17 13.49 -0.24
C THR A 26 5.07 12.47 0.47
N ARG A 27 5.85 12.90 1.47
CA ARG A 27 6.71 12.00 2.26
C ARG A 27 5.91 10.92 2.99
N LEU A 28 4.80 11.29 3.63
CA LEU A 28 3.94 10.35 4.34
C LEU A 28 3.29 9.34 3.38
N ARG A 29 2.83 9.80 2.22
CA ARG A 29 2.30 8.92 1.16
C ARG A 29 3.35 7.92 0.68
N SER A 30 4.58 8.37 0.43
CA SER A 30 5.68 7.48 0.04
C SER A 30 6.00 6.44 1.12
N ALA A 31 5.99 6.84 2.41
CA ALA A 31 6.24 5.91 3.51
C ALA A 31 5.13 4.84 3.62
N ILE A 32 3.87 5.22 3.44
CA ILE A 32 2.73 4.29 3.43
C ILE A 32 2.83 3.33 2.24
N ALA A 33 3.16 3.85 1.04
CA ALA A 33 3.33 3.02 -0.15
C ALA A 33 4.42 1.96 0.05
N GLU A 34 5.55 2.33 0.64
CA GLU A 34 6.64 1.40 0.95
C GLU A 34 6.21 0.35 1.98
N GLN A 35 5.49 0.75 3.03
CA GLN A 35 4.93 -0.19 4.01
C GLN A 35 3.95 -1.19 3.37
N ASN A 36 3.05 -0.71 2.52
CA ASN A 36 2.11 -1.57 1.79
C ASN A 36 2.84 -2.55 0.87
N ARG A 37 3.91 -2.10 0.20
CA ARG A 37 4.74 -2.97 -0.63
C ARG A 37 5.43 -4.07 0.18
N MET A 38 5.97 -3.72 1.35
CA MET A 38 6.58 -4.70 2.26
C MET A 38 5.55 -5.71 2.75
N LEU A 39 4.37 -5.26 3.20
CA LEU A 39 3.28 -6.14 3.65
C LEU A 39 2.80 -7.06 2.53
N LEU A 40 2.66 -6.53 1.31
CA LEU A 40 2.26 -7.33 0.16
C LEU A 40 3.31 -8.41 -0.12
N GLY A 41 4.60 -8.08 -0.09
CA GLY A 41 5.67 -9.05 -0.27
C GLY A 41 5.64 -10.19 0.77
N ILE A 42 5.31 -9.88 2.03
CA ILE A 42 5.14 -10.90 3.09
C ILE A 42 3.95 -11.80 2.77
N VAL A 43 2.80 -11.21 2.44
CA VAL A 43 1.57 -11.95 2.11
C VAL A 43 1.79 -12.87 0.90
N LEU A 44 2.43 -12.37 -0.15
CA LEU A 44 2.67 -13.15 -1.37
C LEU A 44 3.61 -14.33 -1.12
N ARG A 45 4.65 -14.18 -0.28
CA ARG A 45 5.55 -15.29 0.08
C ARG A 45 4.86 -16.42 0.83
N ASP A 46 3.79 -16.10 1.56
CA ASP A 46 3.01 -17.08 2.31
C ASP A 46 2.04 -17.87 1.44
N VAL A 47 1.71 -17.35 0.25
CA VAL A 47 0.63 -17.85 -0.61
C VAL A 47 1.16 -18.43 -1.93
N LEU A 48 2.22 -17.82 -2.48
CA LEU A 48 2.81 -18.18 -3.77
C LEU A 48 4.20 -18.78 -3.58
N ALA A 49 4.54 -19.76 -4.41
CA ALA A 49 5.88 -20.35 -4.45
C ALA A 49 6.93 -19.31 -4.90
N ASP A 50 6.58 -18.46 -5.86
CA ASP A 50 7.33 -17.28 -6.26
C ASP A 50 6.44 -16.03 -6.17
N PRO A 51 6.73 -15.08 -5.26
CA PRO A 51 6.00 -13.81 -5.18
C PRO A 51 6.03 -12.97 -6.46
N ALA A 52 7.06 -13.13 -7.30
CA ALA A 52 7.19 -12.39 -8.55
C ALA A 52 6.11 -12.79 -9.57
N ASP A 53 5.57 -14.01 -9.47
CA ASP A 53 4.49 -14.46 -10.35
C ASP A 53 3.22 -13.62 -10.17
N PHE A 54 2.99 -13.05 -8.98
CA PHE A 54 1.84 -12.17 -8.78
C PHE A 54 1.87 -10.98 -9.73
N ALA A 55 2.99 -10.26 -9.82
CA ALA A 55 3.14 -9.12 -10.72
C ALA A 55 3.19 -9.50 -12.22
N ARG A 56 3.45 -10.78 -12.52
CA ARG A 56 3.43 -11.31 -13.89
C ARG A 56 2.01 -11.56 -14.39
N PHE A 57 1.09 -11.91 -13.50
CA PHE A 57 -0.28 -12.30 -13.85
C PHE A 57 -1.36 -11.32 -13.40
N VAL A 58 -1.03 -10.41 -12.47
CA VAL A 58 -1.95 -9.43 -11.90
C VAL A 58 -1.40 -8.02 -12.13
N ASP A 59 -2.27 -7.13 -12.62
CA ASP A 59 -1.99 -5.71 -12.76
C ASP A 59 -2.01 -5.04 -11.37
N VAL A 60 -0.83 -4.95 -10.74
CA VAL A 60 -0.67 -4.46 -9.36
C VAL A 60 -1.08 -3.00 -9.22
N ASP A 61 -0.97 -2.20 -10.29
CA ASP A 61 -1.32 -0.78 -10.25
C ASP A 61 -2.83 -0.58 -10.05
N ARG A 62 -3.66 -1.54 -10.50
CA ARG A 62 -5.12 -1.54 -10.26
C ARG A 62 -5.51 -1.87 -8.82
N LEU A 63 -4.57 -2.38 -8.03
CA LEU A 63 -4.81 -2.73 -6.62
C LEU A 63 -4.62 -1.53 -5.70
N TYR A 64 -4.22 -0.37 -6.23
CA TYR A 64 -4.09 0.86 -5.46
C TYR A 64 -5.32 1.76 -5.64
N GLY A 65 -5.82 2.28 -4.52
CA GLY A 65 -6.84 3.32 -4.51
C GLY A 65 -6.30 4.69 -4.95
N ALA A 66 -7.21 5.66 -5.10
CA ALA A 66 -6.87 7.02 -5.53
C ALA A 66 -5.91 7.76 -4.57
N ASP A 67 -5.81 7.29 -3.32
CA ASP A 67 -4.91 7.79 -2.28
C ASP A 67 -3.55 7.08 -2.25
N GLY A 68 -3.34 6.07 -3.11
CA GLY A 68 -2.15 5.23 -3.14
C GLY A 68 -2.14 4.14 -2.09
N ALA A 69 -3.25 3.90 -1.39
CA ALA A 69 -3.38 2.78 -0.46
C ALA A 69 -3.69 1.49 -1.21
N LEU A 70 -3.14 0.36 -0.75
CA LEU A 70 -3.43 -0.95 -1.33
C LEU A 70 -4.84 -1.41 -0.89
N ILE A 71 -5.68 -1.78 -1.84
CA ILE A 71 -7.02 -2.31 -1.59
C ILE A 71 -6.89 -3.81 -1.31
N TRP A 72 -6.68 -4.17 -0.04
CA TRP A 72 -6.42 -5.56 0.37
C TRP A 72 -7.50 -6.56 -0.02
N ALA A 73 -8.76 -6.14 -0.09
CA ALA A 73 -9.86 -6.99 -0.55
C ALA A 73 -9.66 -7.43 -2.02
N ASP A 74 -9.20 -6.51 -2.87
CA ASP A 74 -8.95 -6.79 -4.28
C ASP A 74 -7.70 -7.66 -4.44
N VAL A 75 -6.66 -7.43 -3.65
CA VAL A 75 -5.46 -8.30 -3.59
C VAL A 75 -5.86 -9.75 -3.32
N TRP A 76 -6.71 -9.97 -2.32
CA TRP A 76 -7.17 -11.32 -1.98
C TRP A 76 -8.01 -11.95 -3.08
N THR A 77 -8.93 -11.17 -3.65
CA THR A 77 -9.76 -11.62 -4.77
C THR A 77 -8.90 -12.04 -5.97
N GLN A 78 -7.86 -11.25 -6.31
CA GLN A 78 -6.93 -11.58 -7.38
C GLN A 78 -6.07 -12.81 -7.06
N LEU A 79 -5.63 -12.96 -5.80
CA LEU A 79 -4.89 -14.16 -5.37
C LEU A 79 -5.74 -15.43 -5.48
N GLU A 80 -7.00 -15.37 -5.04
CA GLU A 80 -7.93 -16.50 -5.15
C GLU A 80 -8.19 -16.87 -6.61
N GLN A 81 -8.43 -15.87 -7.47
CA GLN A 81 -8.62 -16.08 -8.90
C GLN A 81 -7.36 -16.64 -9.57
N LEU A 82 -6.18 -16.12 -9.22
CA LEU A 82 -4.90 -16.58 -9.75
C LEU A 82 -4.65 -18.03 -9.38
N LEU A 83 -4.85 -18.40 -8.12
CA LEU A 83 -4.64 -19.76 -7.64
C LEU A 83 -5.70 -20.74 -8.13
N ALA A 84 -6.95 -20.30 -8.31
CA ALA A 84 -7.98 -21.12 -8.94
C ALA A 84 -7.64 -21.43 -10.40
N ALA A 85 -7.10 -20.44 -11.14
CA ALA A 85 -6.70 -20.63 -12.53
C ALA A 85 -5.35 -21.35 -12.69
N ARG A 86 -4.42 -21.16 -11.74
CA ARG A 86 -3.05 -21.68 -11.77
C ARG A 86 -2.65 -22.26 -10.41
N PRO A 87 -3.19 -23.43 -10.03
CA PRO A 87 -2.93 -24.02 -8.72
C PRO A 87 -1.46 -24.33 -8.45
N TYR A 88 -0.69 -24.58 -9.51
CA TYR A 88 0.75 -24.88 -9.43
C TYR A 88 1.61 -23.70 -8.95
N LEU A 89 1.06 -22.49 -8.91
CA LEU A 89 1.75 -21.30 -8.37
C LEU A 89 1.65 -21.22 -6.83
N ALA A 90 0.78 -22.01 -6.21
CA ALA A 90 0.62 -22.01 -4.77
C ALA A 90 1.93 -22.40 -4.08
N ALA A 91 2.26 -21.71 -3.00
CA ALA A 91 3.33 -22.13 -2.11
C ALA A 91 3.07 -23.58 -1.66
N PRO A 92 4.11 -24.43 -1.58
CA PRO A 92 3.95 -25.76 -0.98
C PRO A 92 3.32 -25.62 0.41
N GLN A 93 2.38 -26.50 0.76
CA GLN A 93 1.92 -26.59 2.14
C GLN A 93 3.12 -26.96 3.01
N SER A 94 3.78 -25.96 3.59
CA SER A 94 4.79 -26.19 4.61
C SER A 94 4.08 -26.75 5.86
N ASP A 95 4.70 -27.71 6.55
CA ASP A 95 4.19 -28.28 7.80
C ASP A 95 4.43 -27.36 9.01
N ASP A 96 4.92 -26.14 8.80
CA ASP A 96 5.25 -25.21 9.89
C ASP A 96 3.97 -24.71 10.62
N PRO A 97 3.83 -24.93 11.95
CA PRO A 97 2.61 -24.63 12.72
C PRO A 97 2.33 -23.13 12.92
N ARG A 98 3.15 -22.23 12.36
CA ARG A 98 2.91 -20.78 12.46
C ARG A 98 1.86 -20.33 11.44
N PRO A 99 0.83 -19.58 11.88
CA PRO A 99 -0.25 -19.13 11.01
C PRO A 99 0.26 -18.11 9.98
N ARG A 100 0.30 -18.55 8.72
CA ARG A 100 0.78 -17.81 7.54
C ARG A 100 -0.15 -16.66 7.17
N GLY A 101 0.39 -15.45 6.96
CA GLY A 101 -0.16 -14.25 6.32
C GLY A 101 -1.47 -13.66 6.85
N ARG A 102 -2.54 -14.46 6.87
CA ARG A 102 -3.91 -14.06 7.19
C ARG A 102 -4.06 -13.58 8.64
N ARG A 103 -3.29 -14.15 9.58
CA ARG A 103 -3.21 -13.65 10.98
C ARG A 103 -2.33 -12.41 11.15
N ALA A 104 -1.35 -12.19 10.27
CA ALA A 104 -0.54 -10.98 10.30
C ALA A 104 -1.39 -9.75 9.96
N LEU A 105 -2.30 -9.87 8.97
CA LEU A 105 -3.21 -8.78 8.59
C LEU A 105 -4.35 -8.52 9.59
N SER A 106 -4.80 -9.52 10.36
CA SER A 106 -5.82 -9.27 11.40
C SER A 106 -5.34 -8.32 12.50
N LEU A 107 -4.02 -8.21 12.72
CA LEU A 107 -3.45 -7.21 13.62
C LEU A 107 -3.56 -5.78 13.07
N PHE A 108 -3.60 -5.61 11.75
CA PHE A 108 -3.70 -4.29 11.09
C PHE A 108 -5.14 -3.89 10.76
N SER A 109 -6.08 -4.84 10.67
CA SER A 109 -7.50 -4.61 10.38
C SER A 109 -8.33 -4.20 11.60
N THR A 110 -7.77 -4.19 12.82
CA THR A 110 -8.50 -3.84 14.06
C THR A 110 -8.35 -2.36 14.38
N GLY A 111 -8.79 -1.51 13.45
CA GLY A 111 -8.83 -0.06 13.59
C GLY A 111 -10.03 0.49 12.82
N ALA A 112 -11.24 0.10 13.26
CA ALA A 112 -12.50 0.71 12.87
C ALA A 112 -13.03 1.53 14.05
#